data_AF-A0A418RRH3-F1
#
_entry.id   AF-A0A418RRH3-F1
#
_cell.length_a   1.000
_cell.length_b   1.000
_cell.length_c   1.000
_cell.angle_alpha   90.00
_cell.angle_beta   90.00
_cell.angle_gamma   90.00
#
_symmetry.space_group_name_H-M   'P 1'
#
loop_
_entity.id
_entity.type
_entity.pdbx_description
1 polymer ?
#
loop_
_entity_poly.entity_id
_entity_poly.type
_entity_poly.pdbx_seq_one_letter_code
_entity_poly.pdbx_strand_id
1 'polypeptide(L)'
;MYLGMTEDEFRSVYDETPKIVGKRVGGCEENLTESELLDFIKKKDATAFAIMDEFRSTYKAWWDLSKTFSPDNEQKEFIVTKSHLEQLILKRDEIRKVLASYLNYKYG
;
A
#
# COMPACT_ATOMS: atom_id res chain seq x y z
N MET A 1 8.02 -1.81 17.17
CA MET A 1 6.68 -1.30 16.84
C MET A 1 6.84 0.16 16.47
N TYR A 2 6.50 0.55 15.25
CA TYR A 2 6.61 1.92 14.76
C TYR A 2 5.21 2.47 14.55
N LEU A 3 4.84 3.49 15.32
CA LEU A 3 3.52 4.12 15.29
C LEU A 3 2.35 3.12 15.37
N GLY A 4 2.49 2.08 16.21
CA GLY A 4 1.44 1.08 16.42
C GLY A 4 1.39 -0.07 15.42
N MET A 5 2.38 -0.18 14.50
CA MET A 5 2.48 -1.30 13.56
C MET A 5 3.84 -2.01 13.68
N THR A 6 3.83 -3.33 13.54
CA THR A 6 4.98 -4.22 13.48
C THR A 6 5.43 -4.46 12.03
N GLU A 7 6.65 -4.95 11.84
CA GLU A 7 7.14 -5.28 10.50
C GLU A 7 6.32 -6.39 9.84
N ASP A 8 5.87 -7.37 10.62
CA ASP A 8 5.04 -8.47 10.14
C ASP A 8 3.66 -7.97 9.66
N GLU A 9 3.04 -7.04 10.38
CA GLU A 9 1.79 -6.40 9.96
C GLU A 9 1.96 -5.59 8.67
N PHE A 10 3.07 -4.85 8.55
CA PHE A 10 3.41 -4.15 7.32
C PHE A 10 3.54 -5.13 6.14
N ARG A 11 4.33 -6.20 6.30
CA ARG A 11 4.56 -7.19 5.25
C ARG A 11 3.26 -7.89 4.85
N SER A 12 2.43 -8.27 5.81
CA SER A 12 1.12 -8.87 5.55
C SER A 12 0.28 -8.00 4.61
N VAL A 13 0.09 -6.71 4.92
CA VAL A 13 -0.69 -5.81 4.06
C VAL A 13 -0.03 -5.59 2.70
N TYR A 14 1.29 -5.39 2.68
CA TYR A 14 2.05 -5.10 1.47
C TYR A 14 2.04 -6.28 0.46
N ASP A 15 2.12 -7.51 0.96
CA ASP A 15 2.18 -8.74 0.16
C ASP A 15 0.78 -9.29 -0.18
N GLU A 16 -0.22 -9.04 0.65
CA GLU A 16 -1.61 -9.44 0.38
C GLU A 16 -2.29 -8.54 -0.65
N THR A 17 -1.91 -7.27 -0.73
CA THR A 17 -2.57 -6.30 -1.62
C THR A 17 -2.61 -6.77 -3.09
N PRO A 18 -1.48 -7.19 -3.71
CA PRO A 18 -1.52 -7.76 -5.06
C PRO A 18 -2.39 -9.01 -5.16
N LYS A 19 -2.41 -9.88 -4.14
CA LYS A 19 -3.20 -11.12 -4.16
C LYS A 19 -4.70 -10.83 -4.17
N ILE A 20 -5.14 -9.85 -3.38
CA ILE A 20 -6.54 -9.41 -3.32
C ILE A 20 -6.97 -8.81 -4.66
N VAL A 21 -6.15 -7.92 -5.22
CA VAL A 21 -6.42 -7.29 -6.53
C VAL A 21 -6.40 -8.34 -7.63
N GLY A 22 -5.41 -9.23 -7.64
CA GLY A 22 -5.29 -10.35 -8.59
C GLY A 22 -6.50 -11.28 -8.58
N LYS A 23 -7.03 -11.61 -7.40
CA LYS A 23 -8.28 -12.38 -7.28
C LYS A 23 -9.46 -11.63 -7.88
N ARG A 24 -9.60 -10.34 -7.60
CA ARG A 24 -10.68 -9.48 -8.13
C ARG A 24 -10.67 -9.34 -9.65
N VAL A 25 -9.50 -9.18 -10.27
CA VAL A 25 -9.40 -8.90 -11.73
C VAL A 25 -9.52 -10.14 -12.62
N GLY A 26 -9.67 -11.34 -12.05
CA GLY A 26 -9.91 -12.55 -12.85
C GLY A 26 -9.40 -13.86 -12.27
N GLY A 27 -9.28 -13.98 -10.94
CA GLY A 27 -8.93 -15.24 -10.28
C GLY A 27 -7.49 -15.67 -10.54
N CYS A 28 -6.54 -14.99 -9.89
CA CYS A 28 -5.14 -15.40 -9.91
C CYS A 28 -4.97 -16.87 -9.46
N GLU A 29 -4.24 -17.67 -10.25
CA GLU A 29 -3.80 -19.00 -9.86
C GLU A 29 -2.93 -18.93 -8.60
N GLU A 30 -3.11 -19.88 -7.67
CA GLU A 30 -2.51 -19.82 -6.32
C GLU A 30 -0.97 -19.92 -6.30
N ASN A 31 -0.32 -20.09 -7.45
CA ASN A 31 1.11 -20.37 -7.58
C ASN A 31 1.91 -19.31 -8.35
N LEU A 32 1.34 -18.14 -8.65
CA LEU A 32 2.12 -17.08 -9.30
C LEU A 32 3.11 -16.45 -8.31
N THR A 33 4.33 -16.24 -8.77
CA THR A 33 5.29 -15.37 -8.07
C THR A 33 4.74 -13.94 -8.03
N GLU A 34 5.27 -13.11 -7.13
CA GLU A 34 4.83 -11.70 -7.04
C GLU A 34 4.99 -10.97 -8.38
N SER A 35 6.11 -11.18 -9.08
CA SER A 35 6.35 -10.54 -10.38
C SER A 35 5.31 -10.96 -11.43
N GLU A 36 4.99 -12.25 -11.48
CA GLU A 36 3.99 -12.78 -12.42
C GLU A 36 2.59 -12.28 -12.09
N LEU A 37 2.26 -12.17 -10.80
CA LEU A 37 1.00 -11.61 -10.32
C LEU A 37 0.85 -10.13 -10.71
N LEU A 38 1.89 -9.32 -10.50
CA LEU A 38 1.90 -7.91 -10.88
C LEU A 38 1.75 -7.74 -12.39
N ASP A 39 2.47 -8.53 -13.18
CA ASP A 39 2.35 -8.53 -14.64
C ASP A 39 0.95 -8.99 -15.10
N PHE A 40 0.38 -9.99 -14.43
CA PHE A 40 -0.99 -10.44 -14.71
C PHE A 40 -2.01 -9.33 -14.45
N ILE A 41 -1.96 -8.67 -13.29
CA ILE A 41 -2.85 -7.56 -12.96
C ILE A 41 -2.69 -6.45 -13.98
N LYS A 42 -1.45 -6.08 -14.33
CA LYS A 42 -1.17 -5.04 -15.32
C LYS A 42 -1.73 -5.37 -16.70
N LYS A 43 -1.63 -6.63 -17.15
CA LYS A 43 -2.17 -7.09 -18.44
C LYS A 43 -3.70 -7.13 -18.44
N LYS A 44 -4.32 -7.52 -17.32
CA LYS A 44 -5.78 -7.62 -17.19
C LYS A 44 -6.44 -6.27 -17.00
N ASP A 45 -5.85 -5.44 -16.16
CA ASP A 45 -6.37 -4.13 -15.79
C ASP A 45 -5.23 -3.18 -15.36
N ALA A 46 -4.70 -2.46 -16.35
CA ALA A 46 -3.65 -1.47 -16.13
C ALA A 46 -4.07 -0.35 -15.16
N THR A 47 -5.36 -0.03 -15.07
CA THR A 47 -5.87 1.00 -14.14
C THR A 47 -5.88 0.45 -12.71
N ALA A 48 -6.38 -0.77 -12.50
CA ALA A 48 -6.30 -1.43 -11.19
C ALA A 48 -4.85 -1.55 -10.73
N PHE A 49 -3.95 -1.93 -11.65
CA PHE A 49 -2.51 -2.02 -11.39
C PHE A 49 -1.94 -0.67 -10.94
N ALA A 50 -2.22 0.41 -11.67
CA ALA A 50 -1.67 1.74 -11.35
C ALA A 50 -2.11 2.23 -9.96
N ILE A 51 -3.39 2.07 -9.62
CA ILE A 51 -3.91 2.48 -8.30
C ILE A 51 -3.30 1.61 -7.18
N MET A 52 -3.20 0.30 -7.41
CA MET A 52 -2.57 -0.63 -6.47
C MET A 52 -1.09 -0.33 -6.26
N ASP A 53 -0.34 -0.05 -7.34
CA ASP A 53 1.08 0.29 -7.28
C ASP A 53 1.31 1.60 -6.51
N GLU A 54 0.46 2.62 -6.75
CA GLU A 54 0.50 3.86 -5.97
C GLU A 54 0.21 3.63 -4.49
N PHE A 55 -0.76 2.75 -4.17
CA PHE A 55 -1.04 2.36 -2.79
C PHE A 55 0.19 1.72 -2.14
N ARG A 56 0.81 0.73 -2.78
CA ARG A 56 2.00 0.03 -2.25
C ARG A 56 3.17 0.99 -2.05
N SER A 57 3.42 1.87 -3.03
CA SER A 57 4.47 2.89 -2.94
C SER A 57 4.24 3.84 -1.76
N THR A 58 3.02 4.38 -1.63
CA THR A 58 2.65 5.28 -0.52
C THR A 58 2.71 4.58 0.84
N TYR A 59 2.27 3.32 0.91
CA TYR A 59 2.32 2.52 2.12
C TYR A 59 3.76 2.22 2.57
N LYS A 60 4.65 1.91 1.62
CA LYS A 60 6.07 1.74 1.89
C LYS A 60 6.73 3.04 2.35
N ALA A 61 6.44 4.16 1.69
CA ALA A 61 6.97 5.47 2.11
C ALA A 61 6.52 5.84 3.53
N TRP A 62 5.26 5.59 3.87
CA TRP A 62 4.75 5.76 5.23
C TRP A 62 5.49 4.87 6.24
N TRP A 63 5.73 3.61 5.91
CA TRP A 63 6.49 2.69 6.76
C TRP A 63 7.96 3.08 6.93
N ASP A 64 8.61 3.50 5.85
CA ASP A 64 9.99 3.95 5.90
C ASP A 64 10.14 5.21 6.77
N LEU A 65 9.19 6.15 6.67
CA LEU A 65 9.14 7.35 7.51
C LEU A 65 8.73 7.04 8.96
N SER A 66 7.90 6.03 9.21
CA SER A 66 7.53 5.66 10.59
C SER A 66 8.72 5.06 11.36
N LYS A 67 9.65 4.40 10.66
CA LYS A 67 10.89 3.87 11.23
C LYS A 67 11.87 4.96 11.65
N THR A 68 11.90 6.10 10.96
CA THR A 68 12.79 7.22 11.31
C THR A 68 12.27 8.04 12.49
N PHE A 69 11.06 7.75 12.96
CA PHE A 69 10.45 8.37 14.13
C PHE A 69 11.06 7.79 15.42
N SER A 70 12.27 8.25 15.78
CA SER A 70 12.88 7.99 17.09
C SER A 70 12.58 9.13 18.05
N PRO A 71 12.22 8.88 19.33
CA PRO A 71 11.88 9.91 20.31
C PRO A 71 13.02 10.89 20.64
N ASP A 72 14.27 10.60 20.21
CA ASP A 72 15.44 11.44 20.43
C ASP A 72 15.70 12.50 19.33
N ASN A 73 14.87 12.57 18.29
CA ASN A 73 15.05 13.57 17.23
C ASN A 73 14.63 14.98 17.66
N GLU A 74 15.49 15.97 17.37
CA GLU A 74 15.29 17.38 17.69
C GLU A 74 13.90 17.90 17.27
N GLN A 75 13.27 18.69 18.16
CA GLN A 75 11.86 19.08 18.10
C GLN A 75 11.39 19.69 16.75
N LYS A 76 12.29 20.29 15.95
CA LYS A 76 11.94 20.88 14.65
C LYS A 76 11.84 19.83 13.54
N GLU A 77 12.78 18.89 13.46
CA GLU A 77 12.72 17.78 12.50
C GLU A 77 11.55 16.85 12.83
N PHE A 78 11.22 16.72 14.12
CA PHE A 78 10.07 15.98 14.61
C PHE A 78 8.73 16.50 14.06
N ILE A 79 8.51 17.83 14.04
CA ILE A 79 7.25 18.43 13.55
C ILE A 79 7.08 18.22 12.04
N VAL A 80 8.15 18.41 11.26
CA VAL A 80 8.13 18.20 9.79
C VAL A 80 7.86 16.73 9.47
N THR A 81 8.54 15.82 10.16
CA THR A 81 8.36 14.37 10.00
C THR A 81 6.94 13.95 10.36
N LYS A 82 6.37 14.50 11.43
CA LYS A 82 4.99 14.22 11.85
C LYS A 82 3.98 14.69 10.81
N SER A 83 4.11 15.91 10.31
CA SER A 83 3.20 16.46 9.30
C SER A 83 3.26 15.67 7.99
N HIS A 84 4.46 15.28 7.56
CA HIS A 84 4.64 14.45 6.37
C HIS A 84 4.03 13.06 6.55
N LEU A 85 4.15 12.48 7.74
CA LEU A 85 3.56 11.19 8.06
C LEU A 85 2.02 11.23 8.06
N GLU A 86 1.41 12.29 8.60
CA GLU A 86 -0.03 12.52 8.52
C GLU A 86 -0.52 12.62 7.06
N GLN A 87 0.22 13.32 6.19
CA GLN A 87 -0.10 13.39 4.76
C GLN A 87 -0.01 12.02 4.08
N LEU A 88 1.00 11.21 4.40
CA LEU A 88 1.13 9.86 3.84
C LEU A 88 0.00 8.94 4.30
N ILE A 89 -0.46 9.06 5.56
CA ILE A 89 -1.62 8.32 6.07
C ILE A 89 -2.88 8.70 5.29
N LEU A 90 -3.15 10.00 5.15
CA LEU A 90 -4.30 10.50 4.41
C LEU A 90 -4.29 10.00 2.95
N LYS A 91 -3.15 10.17 2.27
CA LYS A 91 -2.98 9.74 0.89
C LYS A 91 -3.17 8.22 0.73
N ARG A 92 -2.57 7.42 1.61
CA ARG A 92 -2.76 5.95 1.65
C ARG A 92 -4.24 5.58 1.73
N ASP A 93 -4.98 6.22 2.64
CA ASP A 93 -6.39 5.90 2.89
C ASP A 93 -7.29 6.33 1.73
N GLU A 94 -6.98 7.45 1.09
CA GLU A 94 -7.65 7.90 -0.14
C GLU A 94 -7.44 6.90 -1.28
N ILE A 95 -6.19 6.50 -1.55
CA ILE A 95 -5.89 5.53 -2.62
C ILE A 95 -6.57 4.18 -2.32
N ARG A 96 -6.57 3.73 -1.06
CA ARG A 96 -7.26 2.49 -0.67
C ARG A 96 -8.76 2.55 -0.99
N LYS A 97 -9.42 3.67 -0.69
CA LYS A 97 -10.83 3.89 -1.03
C LYS A 97 -11.04 3.88 -2.55
N VAL A 98 -10.20 4.59 -3.30
CA VAL A 98 -10.25 4.63 -4.76
C VAL A 98 -10.10 3.23 -5.35
N LEU A 99 -9.12 2.44 -4.88
CA LEU A 99 -8.91 1.07 -5.33
C LEU A 99 -10.14 0.19 -5.04
N ALA A 100 -10.67 0.23 -3.82
CA ALA A 100 -11.84 -0.55 -3.43
C ALA A 100 -13.07 -0.16 -4.25
N SER A 101 -13.34 1.14 -4.41
CA SER A 101 -14.45 1.65 -5.22
C SER A 101 -14.31 1.25 -6.69
N TYR A 102 -13.12 1.38 -7.27
CA TYR A 102 -12.86 0.98 -8.65
C TYR A 102 -13.11 -0.52 -8.86
N LEU A 103 -12.55 -1.36 -7.98
CA LEU A 103 -12.72 -2.81 -8.07
C LEU A 103 -14.17 -3.25 -7.83
N ASN A 104 -14.91 -2.59 -6.92
CA ASN A 104 -16.34 -2.86 -6.72
C ASN A 104 -17.18 -2.42 -7.92
N TYR A 105 -16.88 -1.26 -8.52
CA TYR A 105 -17.61 -0.78 -9.68
C TYR A 105 -17.42 -1.68 -10.90
N LYS A 106 -16.19 -2.19 -11.10
CA LYS A 106 -15.84 -2.97 -12.29
C LYS A 106 -16.06 -4.48 -12.15
N TYR A 107 -15.92 -5.01 -10.94
CA TYR A 107 -15.92 -6.47 -10.67
C TYR A 107 -16.83 -6.88 -9.49
N GLY A 108 -17.58 -5.94 -8.90
CA GLY A 108 -18.51 -6.21 -7.80
C GLY A 108 -19.91 -6.57 -8.23
#